data_AF-A0A482X1G4-F1
#
_entry.id   AF-A0A482X1G4-F1
#
_cell.length_a   1.000
_cell.length_b   1.000
_cell.length_c   1.000
_cell.angle_alpha   90.00
_cell.angle_beta   90.00
_cell.angle_gamma   90.00
#
_symmetry.space_group_name_H-M   'P 1'
#
loop_
_entity.id
_entity.type
_entity.pdbx_description
1 polymer ?
#
loop_
_entity_poly.entity_id
_entity_poly.type
_entity_poly.pdbx_seq_one_letter_code
_entity_poly.pdbx_strand_id
1 'polypeptide(L)'
;MSAHSRSQESDAWALLALKSAPSSPAKLQWNPDNKTTPIARLEGREFEYMVRQKRIIIGRNSSRGEVDVNMGHSSFISRKHLELFFEHPHFFMVCNGKNGVFVDGVFQRKGAPSLQLGKT
;
A
#
# COMPACT_ATOMS: atom_id res chain seq x y z
N MET A 1 -67.87 15.12 -3.54
CA MET A 1 -67.26 16.43 -3.25
C MET A 1 -66.03 16.19 -2.42
N SER A 2 -64.86 16.44 -3.02
CA SER A 2 -63.51 16.20 -2.51
C SER A 2 -63.16 17.03 -1.27
N ALA A 3 -62.25 16.51 -0.45
CA ALA A 3 -61.02 17.22 -0.08
C ALA A 3 -59.95 16.21 0.37
N HIS A 4 -58.88 16.10 -0.42
CA HIS A 4 -57.62 15.47 -0.06
C HIS A 4 -56.69 16.51 0.58
N SER A 5 -55.91 16.12 1.60
CA SER A 5 -54.52 16.55 1.88
C SER A 5 -54.09 15.86 3.21
N ARG A 6 -52.88 15.38 3.46
CA ARG A 6 -51.61 15.36 2.73
C ARG A 6 -50.71 14.29 3.42
N SER A 7 -50.00 13.50 2.62
CA SER A 7 -48.63 13.00 2.83
C SER A 7 -48.22 12.39 4.19
N GLN A 8 -48.03 11.07 4.20
CA GLN A 8 -46.84 10.48 4.80
C GLN A 8 -46.46 9.23 3.99
N GLU A 9 -45.77 9.48 2.88
CA GLU A 9 -45.08 8.45 2.11
C GLU A 9 -43.88 7.90 2.90
N SER A 10 -43.54 6.66 2.56
CA SER A 10 -42.22 6.03 2.66
C SER A 10 -41.85 5.24 3.91
N ASP A 11 -41.46 4.00 3.58
CA ASP A 11 -40.44 3.19 4.25
C ASP A 11 -40.82 2.32 5.45
N ALA A 12 -41.55 1.25 5.16
CA ALA A 12 -41.36 -0.03 5.84
C ALA A 12 -41.41 -1.16 4.79
N TRP A 13 -40.37 -1.26 3.96
CA TRP A 13 -39.35 -2.29 4.05
C TRP A 13 -39.91 -3.72 4.16
N ALA A 14 -39.94 -4.36 2.98
CA ALA A 14 -39.66 -5.77 2.72
C ALA A 14 -40.53 -6.82 3.46
N LEU A 15 -41.76 -7.00 2.97
CA LEU A 15 -42.44 -8.29 3.12
C LEU A 15 -41.73 -9.36 2.29
N LEU A 16 -41.18 -10.33 3.01
CA LEU A 16 -41.02 -11.75 2.69
C LEU A 16 -41.32 -12.14 1.24
N ALA A 17 -40.26 -12.22 0.43
CA ALA A 17 -40.25 -13.09 -0.73
C ALA A 17 -38.84 -13.65 -0.91
N LEU A 18 -38.65 -14.93 -0.57
CA LEU A 18 -38.27 -15.95 -1.53
C LEU A 18 -37.97 -17.27 -0.80
N LYS A 19 -38.95 -18.15 -0.91
CA LYS A 19 -38.83 -19.59 -0.73
C LYS A 19 -37.95 -20.15 -1.85
N SER A 20 -37.11 -21.12 -1.47
CA SER A 20 -36.49 -22.18 -2.30
C SER A 20 -35.57 -21.80 -3.47
N ALA A 21 -34.26 -21.90 -3.25
CA ALA A 21 -33.31 -22.58 -4.16
C ALA A 21 -31.98 -22.89 -3.42
N PRO A 22 -31.49 -24.15 -3.40
CA PRO A 22 -30.10 -24.45 -3.07
C PRO A 22 -29.24 -24.36 -4.36
N SER A 23 -27.93 -24.20 -4.18
CA SER A 23 -26.89 -24.15 -5.23
C SER A 23 -26.54 -22.77 -5.80
N SER A 24 -25.57 -22.11 -5.17
CA SER A 24 -24.32 -21.70 -5.83
C SER A 24 -23.34 -21.19 -4.78
N PRO A 25 -22.07 -21.61 -4.82
CA PRO A 25 -21.10 -21.25 -3.80
C PRO A 25 -20.83 -19.75 -3.87
N ALA A 26 -20.67 -19.16 -2.68
CA ALA A 26 -20.02 -17.89 -2.42
C ALA A 26 -20.13 -16.85 -3.53
N LYS A 27 -21.06 -15.89 -3.36
CA LYS A 27 -20.84 -14.53 -3.86
C LYS A 27 -19.37 -14.21 -3.58
N LEU A 28 -18.57 -14.13 -4.66
CA LEU A 28 -17.32 -13.40 -4.68
C LEU A 28 -17.70 -12.00 -4.21
N GLN A 29 -17.58 -11.81 -2.90
CA GLN A 29 -17.55 -10.52 -2.28
C GLN A 29 -16.39 -9.83 -2.97
N TRP A 30 -16.70 -8.95 -3.92
CA TRP A 30 -15.74 -8.00 -4.44
C TRP A 30 -15.35 -7.12 -3.26
N ASN A 31 -14.41 -7.63 -2.48
CA ASN A 31 -13.65 -6.88 -1.52
C ASN A 31 -12.68 -6.05 -2.38
N PRO A 32 -12.78 -4.71 -2.40
CA PRO A 32 -11.69 -3.89 -2.90
C PRO A 32 -10.40 -4.06 -2.07
N ASP A 33 -10.44 -4.85 -0.99
CA ASP A 33 -9.29 -5.41 -0.29
C ASP A 33 -8.63 -6.59 -1.03
N ASN A 34 -8.82 -6.69 -2.34
CA ASN A 34 -7.93 -7.45 -3.21
C ASN A 34 -6.59 -6.70 -3.33
N LYS A 35 -5.91 -6.47 -2.19
CA LYS A 35 -4.49 -6.14 -2.16
C LYS A 35 -3.74 -7.39 -2.62
N THR A 36 -3.73 -7.59 -3.94
CA THR A 36 -2.52 -7.73 -4.75
C THR A 36 -1.46 -8.63 -4.12
N THR A 37 -1.25 -9.77 -4.76
CA THR A 37 -0.05 -10.61 -4.66
C THR A 37 1.18 -9.73 -4.39
N PRO A 38 1.95 -9.99 -3.33
CA PRO A 38 3.11 -9.17 -3.01
C PRO A 38 4.05 -9.13 -4.21
N ILE A 39 4.39 -7.91 -4.66
CA ILE A 39 5.29 -7.73 -5.80
C ILE A 39 6.75 -7.98 -5.40
N ALA A 40 7.07 -7.76 -4.13
CA ALA A 40 8.36 -8.02 -3.53
C ALA A 40 8.22 -8.23 -2.03
N ARG A 41 9.26 -8.79 -1.42
CA ARG A 41 9.41 -8.89 0.03
C ARG A 41 10.71 -8.19 0.40
N LEU A 42 10.62 -7.20 1.28
CA LEU A 42 11.77 -6.55 1.86
C LEU A 42 12.07 -7.24 3.19
N GLU A 43 13.25 -7.85 3.26
CA GLU A 43 13.76 -8.46 4.48
C GLU A 43 14.86 -7.58 5.05
N GLY A 44 14.66 -7.12 6.27
CA GLY A 44 15.69 -6.53 7.11
C GLY A 44 16.14 -7.52 8.18
N ARG A 45 17.17 -7.15 8.94
CA ARG A 45 17.67 -7.97 10.06
C ARG A 45 16.60 -8.24 11.14
N GLU A 46 15.67 -7.30 11.31
CA GLU A 46 14.67 -7.33 12.38
C GLU A 46 13.25 -7.01 11.86
N PHE A 47 13.05 -6.97 10.54
CA PHE A 47 11.73 -6.69 9.97
C PHE A 47 11.51 -7.43 8.65
N GLU A 48 10.28 -7.83 8.40
CA GLU A 48 9.83 -8.32 7.10
C GLU A 48 8.69 -7.40 6.63
N TYR A 49 8.81 -6.88 5.41
CA TYR A 49 7.81 -6.00 4.82
C TYR A 49 7.40 -6.51 3.43
N MET A 50 6.14 -6.94 3.33
CA MET A 50 5.57 -7.37 2.05
C MET A 50 5.17 -6.15 1.23
N VAL A 51 5.89 -5.94 0.13
CA VAL A 51 5.63 -4.87 -0.81
C VAL A 51 4.40 -5.19 -1.62
N ARG A 52 3.37 -4.36 -1.48
CA ARG A 52 2.13 -4.44 -2.27
C ARG A 52 1.95 -3.25 -3.21
N GLN A 53 2.77 -2.22 -3.06
CA GLN A 53 2.72 -0.98 -3.82
C GLN A 53 3.93 -0.86 -4.75
N LYS A 54 3.75 -0.27 -5.93
CA LYS A 54 4.85 -0.07 -6.87
C LYS A 54 5.92 0.87 -6.34
N ARG A 55 5.63 1.74 -5.39
CA ARG A 55 6.57 2.72 -4.83
C ARG A 55 6.56 2.60 -3.31
N ILE A 56 7.73 2.63 -2.71
CA ILE A 56 7.95 2.47 -1.28
C ILE A 56 8.94 3.52 -0.83
N ILE A 57 8.67 4.14 0.31
CA ILE A 57 9.57 5.08 0.95
C ILE A 57 10.13 4.45 2.21
N ILE A 58 11.45 4.34 2.25
CA ILE A 58 12.20 3.81 3.40
C ILE A 58 12.90 4.98 4.08
N GLY A 59 12.75 5.08 5.39
CA GLY A 59 13.41 6.13 6.14
C GLY A 59 13.06 6.12 7.62
N ARG A 60 13.26 7.27 8.25
CA ARG A 60 12.90 7.49 9.65
C ARG A 60 11.50 8.09 9.75
N ASN A 61 10.61 7.44 10.50
CA ASN A 61 9.31 8.02 10.81
C ASN A 61 9.47 9.27 11.70
N SER A 62 8.70 10.31 11.41
CA SER A 62 8.69 11.55 12.18
C SER A 62 7.28 12.15 12.18
N SER A 63 7.00 13.03 13.14
CA SER A 63 5.74 13.80 13.19
C SER A 63 5.42 14.59 11.90
N ARG A 64 6.41 14.79 11.03
CA ARG A 64 6.28 15.53 9.76
C ARG A 64 6.21 14.64 8.52
N GLY A 65 6.22 13.32 8.66
CA GLY A 65 6.17 12.41 7.52
C GLY A 65 6.29 10.96 7.93
N GLU A 66 5.28 10.20 7.54
CA GLU A 66 5.26 8.75 7.63
C GLU A 66 6.04 8.11 6.48
N VAL A 67 6.53 6.90 6.73
CA VAL A 67 7.30 6.08 5.79
C VAL A 67 6.72 4.69 5.79
N ASP A 68 6.85 3.98 4.67
CA ASP A 68 6.37 2.60 4.55
C ASP A 68 7.23 1.65 5.39
N VAL A 69 8.55 1.86 5.37
CA VAL A 69 9.51 1.08 6.16
C VAL A 69 10.27 2.03 7.07
N ASN A 70 10.06 1.87 8.38
CA ASN A 70 10.73 2.64 9.40
C ASN A 70 12.04 1.96 9.82
N MET A 71 13.16 2.62 9.58
CA MET A 71 14.51 2.16 9.94
C MET A 71 14.95 2.65 11.33
N GLY A 72 14.00 3.04 12.18
CA GLY A 72 14.23 3.52 13.54
C GLY A 72 14.45 5.03 13.62
N HIS A 73 14.88 5.51 14.80
CA HIS A 73 14.93 6.94 15.12
C HIS A 73 16.29 7.62 14.86
N SER A 74 17.24 6.89 14.27
CA SER A 74 18.61 7.38 14.05
C SER A 74 18.65 8.66 13.23
N SER A 75 19.39 9.67 13.70
CA SER A 75 19.62 10.93 12.98
C SER A 75 20.46 10.75 11.72
N PHE A 76 21.19 9.64 11.61
CA PHE A 76 21.91 9.26 10.39
C PHE A 76 20.97 8.87 9.25
N ILE A 77 19.73 8.51 9.57
CA ILE A 77 18.72 8.10 8.59
C ILE A 77 17.79 9.27 8.32
N SER A 78 17.64 9.58 7.04
CA SER A 78 16.78 10.69 6.61
C SER A 78 15.31 10.28 6.63
N ARG A 79 14.40 11.25 6.76
CA ARG A 79 12.94 10.99 6.73
C ARG A 79 12.51 10.27 5.46
N LYS A 80 13.03 10.70 4.30
CA LYS A 80 12.95 9.97 3.02
C LYS A 80 14.37 9.59 2.63
N HIS A 81 14.89 8.50 3.20
CA HIS A 81 16.28 8.12 2.99
C HIS A 81 16.45 7.42 1.65
N LEU A 82 15.55 6.49 1.37
CA LEU A 82 15.53 5.67 0.19
C LEU A 82 14.13 5.63 -0.37
N GLU A 83 14.07 5.57 -1.68
CA GLU A 83 12.82 5.40 -2.40
C GLU A 83 13.00 4.24 -3.37
N LEU A 84 12.15 3.22 -3.22
CA LEU A 84 12.09 2.10 -4.13
C LEU A 84 10.90 2.29 -5.05
N PHE A 85 11.09 2.02 -6.32
CA PHE A 85 10.00 1.94 -7.27
C PHE A 85 10.18 0.75 -8.20
N PHE A 86 9.05 0.16 -8.56
CA PHE A 86 8.97 -1.01 -9.41
C PHE A 86 8.44 -0.59 -10.78
N GLU A 87 9.29 -0.75 -11.80
CA GLU A 87 8.93 -0.61 -13.19
C GLU A 87 9.16 -1.96 -13.86
N HIS A 88 8.07 -2.69 -14.10
CA HIS A 88 8.13 -4.05 -14.62
C HIS A 88 9.04 -4.13 -15.86
N PRO A 89 10.07 -5.00 -15.86
CA PRO A 89 10.33 -6.12 -14.94
C PRO A 89 11.34 -5.84 -13.80
N HIS A 90 11.79 -4.60 -13.61
CA HIS A 90 12.92 -4.25 -12.75
C HIS A 90 12.51 -3.40 -11.53
N PHE A 91 13.31 -3.53 -10.46
CA PHE A 91 13.24 -2.64 -9.32
C PHE A 91 14.31 -1.57 -9.42
N PHE A 92 13.96 -0.36 -9.05
CA PHE A 92 14.85 0.78 -9.02
C PHE A 92 14.85 1.40 -7.63
N MET A 93 16.00 1.95 -7.25
CA MET A 93 16.21 2.59 -5.96
C MET A 93 16.84 3.96 -6.16
N VAL A 94 16.30 4.97 -5.48
CA VAL A 94 16.86 6.32 -5.44
C VAL A 94 17.29 6.68 -4.02
N CYS A 95 18.50 7.23 -3.93
CA CYS A 95 19.10 7.64 -2.67
C CYS A 95 18.87 9.13 -2.45
N ASN A 96 17.98 9.46 -1.51
CA ASN A 96 17.67 10.83 -1.11
C ASN A 96 18.34 11.23 0.22
N GLY A 97 18.92 10.25 0.92
CA GLY A 97 19.59 10.41 2.20
C GLY A 97 20.87 11.25 2.12
N LYS A 98 21.05 12.15 3.10
CA LYS A 98 22.27 13.00 3.19
C LYS A 98 23.56 12.18 3.27
N ASN A 99 23.53 11.08 4.02
CA ASN A 99 24.71 10.25 4.28
C ASN A 99 24.98 9.22 3.17
N GLY A 100 24.09 9.10 2.18
CA GLY A 100 24.15 8.00 1.22
C GLY A 100 23.87 6.64 1.86
N VAL A 101 24.02 5.60 1.05
CA VAL A 101 23.72 4.20 1.37
C VAL A 101 24.69 3.31 0.60
N PHE A 102 25.06 2.19 1.18
CA PHE A 102 25.82 1.15 0.49
C PHE A 102 24.87 0.08 -0.05
N VAL A 103 24.95 -0.21 -1.34
CA VAL A 103 24.24 -1.32 -1.99
C VAL A 103 25.25 -2.23 -2.63
N ASP A 104 25.28 -3.51 -2.26
CA ASP A 104 26.23 -4.51 -2.76
C ASP A 104 27.70 -4.06 -2.65
N GLY A 105 28.03 -3.30 -1.61
CA GLY A 105 29.36 -2.73 -1.38
C GLY A 105 29.64 -1.42 -2.14
N VAL A 106 28.74 -0.96 -3.01
CA VAL A 106 28.86 0.30 -3.76
C VAL A 106 28.19 1.45 -3.01
N PHE A 107 28.94 2.53 -2.78
CA PHE A 107 28.40 3.73 -2.13
C PHE A 107 27.57 4.57 -3.09
N GLN A 108 26.30 4.76 -2.75
CA GLN A 108 25.37 5.62 -3.46
C GLN A 108 25.15 6.93 -2.70
N ARG A 109 25.45 8.05 -3.35
CA ARG A 109 25.29 9.39 -2.77
C ARG A 109 23.92 9.99 -3.13
N LYS A 110 23.50 10.98 -2.34
CA LYS A 110 22.33 11.82 -2.66
C LYS A 110 22.43 12.40 -4.08
N GLY A 111 21.41 12.15 -4.90
CA GLY A 111 21.35 12.64 -6.28
C GLY A 111 22.11 11.78 -7.29
N ALA A 112 22.61 10.62 -6.88
CA ALA A 112 23.03 9.58 -7.81
C ALA A 112 21.83 9.14 -8.68
N PRO A 113 22.07 8.65 -9.91
CA PRO A 113 21.02 8.07 -10.74
C PRO A 113 20.33 6.91 -10.00
N SER A 114 19.09 6.62 -10.40
CA SER A 114 18.35 5.46 -9.88
C SER A 114 19.15 4.18 -10.10
N LEU A 115 19.49 3.48 -9.03
CA LEU A 115 20.17 2.20 -9.09
C LEU A 115 19.15 1.11 -9.40
N GLN A 116 19.35 0.38 -10.49
CA GLN A 116 18.57 -0.82 -10.77
C GLN A 116 19.01 -1.93 -9.82
N LEU A 117 18.08 -2.43 -9.01
CA LEU A 117 18.32 -3.56 -8.14
C LEU A 117 18.27 -4.85 -8.96
N GLY A 118 19.31 -5.67 -8.80
CA GLY A 118 19.38 -6.99 -9.41
C GLY A 118 18.30 -7.91 -8.83
N LYS A 119 17.86 -8.88 -9.64
CA LYS A 119 17.02 -9.97 -9.16
C LYS A 119 17.95 -11.01 -8.54
N THR A 120 18.00 -11.08 -7.22
CA THR A 120 18.53 -12.24 -6.48
C THR A 120 17.50 -13.35 -6.35
#